data_AF-A0A0K0DGS4-F1
#
_entry.id   AF-A0A0K0DGS4-F1
#
_cell.length_a   1.000
_cell.length_b   1.000
_cell.length_c   1.000
_cell.angle_alpha   90.00
_cell.angle_beta   90.00
_cell.angle_gamma   90.00
#
_symmetry.space_group_name_H-M   'P 1'
#
loop_
_entity.id
_entity.type
_entity.pdbx_description
1 polymer ?
#
loop_
_entity_poly.entity_id
_entity_poly.type
_entity_poly.pdbx_seq_one_letter_code
_entity_poly.pdbx_strand_id
1 'polypeptide(L)'
;LLSAYPDLSTGCWLSSFHDLPHLSAVPIPAIDCPSSTIVKLAISQIVSKIQNFCNSNSSNPPITRVGVIGGDKFINQILRAYVECLHHKSSSNWLHYLRFAIIPAPHSLMCAIAGLDGDLDQLCHDIWERWVDLSLSERVSVTEKMTTWLTAGGGACINLPIGEALLQMTERGQEVSCRMFVPFLAEVRVAHFFFLPITLHFFMNHLSSPPNSPHIRAADSREMDPSNNVNMLSSQNVTPNSKKDVSKGSIKASFRTLVITRSCSQPLLSLNFVKEKKKEKMLQKLGMKKGQKTENDNPPVQVVAVSRLLCSCASKHADLTVNVDGFTYERIRYFQCSSQWQTHVKSFPVSLIA
;
A
#
# COMPACT_ATOMS: atom_id res chain seq x y z
N LEU A 1 10.18 -21.91 -15.41
CA LEU A 1 9.53 -20.59 -15.31
C LEU A 1 9.48 -19.89 -16.67
N LEU A 2 10.63 -19.69 -17.34
CA LEU A 2 10.74 -19.04 -18.66
C LEU A 2 10.09 -19.80 -19.84
N SER A 3 9.88 -21.11 -19.74
CA SER A 3 9.20 -21.92 -20.77
C SER A 3 7.68 -21.90 -20.67
N ALA A 4 7.13 -21.38 -19.57
CA ALA A 4 5.69 -21.34 -19.30
C ALA A 4 5.09 -19.95 -19.49
N TYR A 5 5.90 -18.94 -19.80
CA TYR A 5 5.39 -17.62 -20.12
C TYR A 5 4.96 -17.63 -21.60
N PRO A 6 3.67 -17.50 -21.90
CA PRO A 6 3.19 -17.78 -23.23
C PRO A 6 3.75 -16.79 -24.27
N ASP A 7 3.92 -17.30 -25.49
CA ASP A 7 4.22 -16.50 -26.67
C ASP A 7 3.11 -15.46 -26.92
N LEU A 8 3.51 -14.36 -27.58
CA LEU A 8 2.74 -13.15 -27.85
C LEU A 8 1.21 -13.31 -27.67
N SER A 9 0.62 -12.54 -26.74
CA SER A 9 -0.82 -12.22 -26.60
C SER A 9 -1.66 -12.87 -25.49
N THR A 10 -1.25 -13.97 -24.86
CA THR A 10 -2.06 -14.55 -23.77
C THR A 10 -1.55 -14.09 -22.41
N GLY A 11 -2.42 -13.46 -21.61
CA GLY A 11 -2.07 -13.12 -20.22
C GLY A 11 -1.82 -14.38 -19.39
N CYS A 12 -1.18 -14.22 -18.23
CA CYS A 12 -0.98 -15.31 -17.27
C CYS A 12 -1.50 -14.93 -15.89
N TRP A 13 -1.89 -15.95 -15.12
CA TRP A 13 -2.29 -15.83 -13.73
C TRP A 13 -1.09 -16.03 -12.81
N LEU A 14 -0.85 -15.08 -11.91
CA LEU A 14 0.15 -15.17 -10.86
C LEU A 14 -0.57 -15.51 -9.55
N SER A 15 -0.10 -16.54 -8.84
CA SER A 15 -0.66 -16.97 -7.56
C SER A 15 0.39 -17.68 -6.71
N SER A 16 0.14 -17.81 -5.41
CA SER A 16 0.88 -18.72 -4.52
C SER A 16 0.09 -20.02 -4.40
N PHE A 17 0.59 -21.13 -4.97
CA PHE A 17 -0.11 -22.42 -4.94
C PHE A 17 -0.17 -23.03 -3.53
N HIS A 18 0.62 -22.50 -2.59
CA HIS A 18 0.48 -22.83 -1.18
C HIS A 18 -0.91 -22.47 -0.65
N ASP A 19 -1.48 -21.35 -1.08
CA ASP A 19 -2.75 -20.85 -0.58
C ASP A 19 -3.95 -21.38 -1.38
N LEU A 20 -3.72 -21.80 -2.63
CA LEU A 20 -4.71 -22.38 -3.54
C LEU A 20 -4.12 -23.58 -4.31
N PRO A 21 -3.98 -24.77 -3.69
CA PRO A 21 -3.33 -25.91 -4.33
C PRO A 21 -4.03 -26.40 -5.60
N HIS A 22 -5.35 -26.27 -5.67
CA HIS A 22 -6.14 -26.74 -6.80
C HIS A 22 -5.87 -25.94 -8.09
N LEU A 23 -5.30 -24.73 -8.01
CA LEU A 23 -4.89 -23.95 -9.20
C LEU A 23 -3.89 -24.70 -10.08
N SER A 24 -3.09 -25.59 -9.50
CA SER A 24 -2.17 -26.45 -10.25
C SER A 24 -2.89 -27.41 -11.21
N ALA A 25 -4.17 -27.71 -10.97
CA ALA A 25 -5.01 -28.58 -11.78
C ALA A 25 -5.99 -27.81 -12.67
N VAL A 26 -6.11 -26.49 -12.53
CA VAL A 26 -6.96 -25.66 -13.38
C VAL A 26 -6.28 -25.47 -14.73
N PRO A 27 -6.95 -25.74 -15.87
CA PRO A 27 -6.34 -25.65 -17.20
C PRO A 27 -6.24 -24.18 -17.69
N ILE A 28 -5.58 -23.33 -16.91
CA ILE A 28 -5.26 -21.93 -17.23
C ILE A 28 -3.73 -21.71 -17.23
N PRO A 29 -3.21 -20.72 -17.97
CA PRO A 29 -1.80 -20.33 -17.85
C PRO A 29 -1.53 -19.68 -16.48
N ALA A 30 -1.14 -20.49 -15.49
CA ALA A 30 -0.82 -20.03 -14.13
C ALA A 30 0.65 -20.26 -13.78
N ILE A 31 1.23 -19.31 -13.04
CA ILE A 31 2.61 -19.34 -12.57
C ILE A 31 2.59 -19.29 -11.05
N ASP A 32 3.13 -20.35 -10.42
CA ASP A 32 3.36 -20.37 -8.98
C ASP A 32 4.45 -19.37 -8.58
N CYS A 33 4.10 -18.53 -7.62
CA CYS A 33 4.91 -17.44 -7.11
C CYS A 33 5.02 -17.54 -5.58
N PRO A 34 5.82 -18.47 -5.03
CA PRO A 34 5.88 -18.73 -3.60
C PRO A 34 6.62 -17.66 -2.78
N SER A 35 7.28 -16.70 -3.44
CA SER A 35 8.04 -15.64 -2.77
C SER A 35 8.04 -14.33 -3.56
N SER A 36 8.33 -13.23 -2.85
CA SER A 36 8.46 -11.89 -3.44
C SER A 36 9.54 -11.81 -4.53
N THR A 37 10.59 -12.65 -4.45
CA THR A 37 11.63 -12.74 -5.46
C THR A 37 11.08 -13.28 -6.77
N ILE A 38 10.28 -14.36 -6.71
CA ILE A 38 9.64 -14.94 -7.89
C ILE A 38 8.62 -13.98 -8.49
N VAL A 39 7.82 -13.31 -7.66
CA VAL A 39 6.89 -12.26 -8.10
C VAL A 39 7.63 -11.15 -8.87
N LYS A 40 8.74 -10.65 -8.32
CA LYS A 40 9.56 -9.62 -8.97
C LYS A 40 10.13 -10.09 -10.30
N LEU A 41 10.63 -11.33 -10.36
CA LEU A 41 11.14 -11.91 -11.61
C LEU A 41 10.03 -12.02 -12.66
N ALA A 42 8.84 -12.48 -12.28
CA ALA A 42 7.70 -12.58 -13.17
C ALA A 42 7.35 -11.21 -13.75
N ILE A 43 7.05 -10.21 -12.91
CA ILE A 43 6.68 -8.86 -13.36
C ILE A 43 7.80 -8.19 -14.18
N SER A 44 9.06 -8.37 -13.79
CA SER A 44 10.20 -7.87 -14.55
C SER A 44 10.25 -8.45 -15.96
N GLN A 45 10.01 -9.75 -16.12
CA GLN A 45 9.95 -10.39 -17.45
C GLN A 45 8.81 -9.84 -18.31
N ILE A 46 7.64 -9.59 -17.72
CA ILE A 46 6.51 -8.95 -18.42
C ILE A 46 6.93 -7.56 -18.94
N VAL A 47 7.51 -6.74 -18.08
CA VAL A 47 7.98 -5.39 -18.42
C VAL A 47 9.08 -5.43 -19.48
N SER A 48 10.02 -6.39 -19.38
CA SER A 48 11.05 -6.60 -20.40
C SER A 48 10.48 -7.00 -21.75
N LYS A 49 9.44 -7.84 -21.79
CA LYS A 49 8.75 -8.22 -23.04
C LYS A 49 8.09 -7.00 -23.72
N ILE A 50 7.41 -6.16 -22.94
CA ILE A 50 6.85 -4.90 -23.43
C ILE A 50 7.96 -3.97 -23.93
N GLN A 51 9.06 -3.83 -23.18
CA GLN A 51 10.21 -3.01 -23.59
C GLN A 51 10.79 -3.49 -24.93
N ASN A 52 10.96 -4.80 -25.10
CA ASN A 52 11.48 -5.38 -26.33
C ASN A 52 10.55 -5.08 -27.51
N PHE A 53 9.22 -5.19 -27.33
CA PHE A 53 8.26 -4.80 -28.35
C PHE A 53 8.43 -3.32 -28.75
N CYS A 54 8.49 -2.40 -27.77
CA CYS A 54 8.68 -0.98 -28.01
C CYS A 54 10.00 -0.66 -28.73
N ASN A 55 11.06 -1.44 -28.48
CA ASN A 55 12.36 -1.24 -29.13
C ASN A 55 12.36 -1.73 -30.58
N SER A 56 11.54 -2.73 -30.90
CA SER A 56 11.49 -3.37 -32.23
C SER A 56 10.35 -2.86 -33.12
N ASN A 57 9.38 -2.13 -32.57
CA ASN A 57 8.19 -1.68 -33.28
C ASN A 57 7.94 -0.20 -33.02
N SER A 58 7.50 0.54 -34.04
CA SER A 58 7.13 1.95 -33.93
C SER A 58 5.72 2.17 -33.39
N SER A 59 4.89 1.14 -33.34
CA SER A 59 3.53 1.19 -32.78
C SER A 59 3.54 0.99 -31.26
N ASN A 60 2.49 1.46 -30.59
CA ASN A 60 2.30 1.14 -29.18
C ASN A 60 2.15 -0.39 -28.99
N PRO A 61 2.73 -0.97 -27.93
CA PRO A 61 2.52 -2.37 -27.59
C PRO A 61 1.04 -2.63 -27.28
N PRO A 62 0.54 -3.83 -27.58
CA PRO A 62 -0.78 -4.24 -27.13
C PRO A 62 -0.83 -4.29 -25.60
N ILE A 63 -2.03 -4.10 -25.04
CA ILE A 63 -2.25 -4.16 -23.59
C ILE A 63 -1.92 -5.57 -23.11
N THR A 64 -1.00 -5.65 -22.16
CA THR A 64 -0.63 -6.88 -21.47
C THR A 64 -1.49 -7.04 -20.22
N ARG A 65 -2.27 -8.11 -20.15
CA ARG A 65 -3.13 -8.41 -19.00
C ARG A 65 -2.45 -9.45 -18.11
N VAL A 66 -2.46 -9.20 -16.81
CA VAL A 66 -1.86 -10.06 -15.80
C VAL A 66 -2.91 -10.42 -14.78
N GLY A 67 -3.22 -11.71 -14.67
CA GLY A 67 -4.09 -12.23 -13.63
C GLY A 67 -3.35 -12.32 -12.30
N VAL A 68 -4.02 -12.04 -11.20
CA VAL A 68 -3.49 -12.12 -9.83
C VAL A 68 -4.53 -12.82 -8.96
N ILE A 69 -4.15 -13.91 -8.30
CA ILE A 69 -5.00 -14.62 -7.34
C ILE A 69 -4.27 -14.65 -6.01
N GLY A 70 -4.86 -14.10 -4.96
CA GLY A 70 -4.24 -14.13 -3.62
C GLY A 70 -4.85 -13.16 -2.63
N GLY A 71 -4.35 -13.22 -1.38
CA GLY A 71 -4.69 -12.26 -0.33
C GLY A 71 -3.84 -10.98 -0.38
N ASP A 72 -4.08 -10.07 0.58
CA ASP A 72 -3.48 -8.73 0.62
C ASP A 72 -1.95 -8.75 0.50
N LYS A 73 -1.30 -9.67 1.22
CA LYS A 73 0.16 -9.82 1.19
C LYS A 73 0.68 -10.14 -0.21
N PHE A 74 0.02 -11.03 -0.95
CA PHE A 74 0.43 -11.41 -2.30
C PHE A 74 0.17 -10.27 -3.29
N ILE A 75 -1.00 -9.63 -3.21
CA ILE A 75 -1.33 -8.45 -4.03
C ILE A 75 -0.32 -7.32 -3.78
N ASN A 76 0.10 -7.09 -2.53
CA ASN A 76 1.12 -6.10 -2.20
C ASN A 76 2.52 -6.46 -2.75
N GLN A 77 2.87 -7.75 -2.87
CA GLN A 77 4.10 -8.17 -3.56
C GLN A 77 4.06 -7.79 -5.05
N ILE A 78 2.93 -8.01 -5.71
CA ILE A 78 2.72 -7.64 -7.11
C ILE A 78 2.83 -6.12 -7.27
N LEU A 79 2.18 -5.35 -6.39
CA LEU A 79 2.26 -3.88 -6.37
C LEU A 79 3.70 -3.38 -6.24
N ARG A 80 4.48 -3.95 -5.32
CA ARG A 80 5.90 -3.58 -5.14
C ARG A 80 6.72 -3.84 -6.40
N ALA A 81 6.58 -5.03 -6.97
CA ALA A 81 7.27 -5.39 -8.20
C ALA A 81 6.86 -4.45 -9.35
N TYR A 82 5.57 -4.13 -9.46
CA TYR A 82 5.03 -3.19 -10.44
C TYR A 82 5.65 -1.80 -10.34
N VAL A 83 5.61 -1.17 -9.15
CA VAL A 83 6.17 0.18 -8.99
C VAL A 83 7.69 0.22 -9.13
N GLU A 84 8.39 -0.86 -8.76
CA GLU A 84 9.84 -0.96 -8.88
C GLU A 84 10.26 -1.12 -10.35
N CYS A 85 9.64 -2.04 -11.09
CA CYS A 85 9.96 -2.27 -12.50
C CYS A 85 9.61 -1.07 -13.39
N LEU A 86 8.61 -0.26 -13.02
CA LEU A 86 8.22 0.92 -13.77
C LEU A 86 8.86 2.23 -13.29
N HIS A 87 9.59 2.25 -12.16
CA HIS A 87 10.13 3.49 -11.59
C HIS A 87 10.95 4.34 -12.59
N HIS A 88 11.75 3.68 -13.44
CA HIS A 88 12.59 4.32 -14.46
C HIS A 88 11.90 4.46 -15.84
N LYS A 89 10.62 4.09 -15.95
CA LYS A 89 9.85 4.06 -17.20
C LYS A 89 8.93 5.27 -17.31
N SER A 90 9.52 6.47 -17.26
CA SER A 90 8.81 7.75 -17.10
C SER A 90 7.99 8.23 -18.29
N SER A 91 8.00 7.56 -19.44
CA SER A 91 7.08 7.92 -20.54
C SER A 91 5.64 7.59 -20.14
N SER A 92 4.72 8.53 -20.38
CA SER A 92 3.33 8.49 -19.91
C SER A 92 2.55 7.23 -20.30
N ASN A 93 2.98 6.53 -21.34
CA ASN A 93 2.22 5.42 -21.91
C ASN A 93 2.41 4.09 -21.17
N TRP A 94 3.45 3.94 -20.33
CA TRP A 94 3.73 2.67 -19.62
C TRP A 94 2.59 2.21 -18.73
N LEU A 95 1.88 3.16 -18.10
CA LEU A 95 0.75 2.86 -17.23
C LEU A 95 -0.46 2.31 -18.02
N HIS A 96 -0.51 2.52 -19.33
CA HIS A 96 -1.59 2.04 -20.20
C HIS A 96 -1.28 0.67 -20.84
N TYR A 97 -0.04 0.19 -20.77
CA TYR A 97 0.37 -1.09 -21.36
C TYR A 97 0.12 -2.30 -20.46
N LEU A 98 -0.18 -2.09 -19.18
CA LEU A 98 -0.42 -3.13 -18.20
C LEU A 98 -1.80 -2.98 -17.58
N ARG A 99 -2.53 -4.09 -17.45
CA ARG A 99 -3.77 -4.18 -16.68
C ARG A 99 -3.76 -5.44 -15.83
N PHE A 100 -4.31 -5.34 -14.64
CA PHE A 100 -4.37 -6.44 -13.68
C PHE A 100 -5.80 -6.93 -13.51
N ALA A 101 -6.04 -8.22 -13.70
CA ALA A 101 -7.26 -8.90 -13.26
C ALA A 101 -6.98 -9.49 -11.87
N ILE A 102 -7.77 -9.15 -10.86
CA ILE A 102 -7.52 -9.61 -9.48
C ILE A 102 -8.68 -10.47 -9.02
N ILE A 103 -8.39 -11.68 -8.56
CA ILE A 103 -9.29 -12.54 -7.80
C ILE A 103 -8.80 -12.53 -6.34
N PRO A 104 -9.24 -11.56 -5.52
CA PRO A 104 -8.82 -11.44 -4.14
C PRO A 104 -9.35 -12.60 -3.28
N ALA A 105 -8.60 -12.99 -2.25
CA ALA A 105 -9.09 -13.91 -1.23
C ALA A 105 -10.28 -13.31 -0.45
N PRO A 106 -11.21 -14.12 0.11
CA PRO A 106 -12.40 -13.60 0.78
C PRO A 106 -12.10 -12.65 1.95
N HIS A 107 -10.99 -12.88 2.65
CA HIS A 107 -10.53 -12.06 3.78
C HIS A 107 -9.67 -10.85 3.35
N SER A 108 -9.39 -10.69 2.06
CA SER A 108 -8.59 -9.58 1.54
C SER A 108 -9.39 -8.29 1.57
N LEU A 109 -8.74 -7.19 1.95
CA LEU A 109 -9.33 -5.85 1.86
C LEU A 109 -9.62 -5.44 0.41
N MET A 110 -8.96 -6.08 -0.55
CA MET A 110 -9.19 -5.90 -1.98
C MET A 110 -10.48 -6.57 -2.47
N CYS A 111 -11.13 -7.39 -1.65
CA CYS A 111 -12.45 -7.98 -1.95
C CYS A 111 -13.52 -6.90 -2.19
N ALA A 112 -13.34 -5.68 -1.68
CA ALA A 112 -14.20 -4.54 -2.00
C ALA A 112 -14.30 -4.23 -3.51
N ILE A 113 -13.35 -4.68 -4.34
CA ILE A 113 -13.42 -4.56 -5.80
C ILE A 113 -14.38 -5.60 -6.41
N ALA A 114 -14.46 -6.80 -5.82
CA ALA A 114 -15.40 -7.83 -6.26
C ALA A 114 -16.85 -7.35 -6.09
N GLY A 115 -17.16 -6.61 -5.02
CA GLY A 115 -18.48 -5.98 -4.83
C GLY A 115 -18.86 -4.92 -5.88
N LEU A 116 -17.97 -4.56 -6.81
CA LEU A 116 -18.28 -3.67 -7.94
C LEU A 116 -18.74 -4.44 -9.19
N ASP A 117 -18.56 -5.76 -9.23
CA ASP A 117 -18.80 -6.61 -10.39
C ASP A 117 -19.29 -7.99 -9.94
N GLY A 118 -20.58 -8.28 -10.18
CA GLY A 118 -21.22 -9.52 -9.69
C GLY A 118 -20.62 -10.80 -10.28
N ASP A 119 -20.08 -10.75 -11.51
CA ASP A 119 -19.38 -11.90 -12.10
C ASP A 119 -18.03 -12.14 -11.41
N LEU A 120 -17.35 -11.06 -10.99
CA LEU A 120 -16.11 -11.17 -10.22
C LEU A 120 -16.37 -11.70 -8.81
N ASP A 121 -17.43 -11.22 -8.16
CA ASP A 121 -17.86 -11.70 -6.84
C ASP A 121 -18.15 -13.20 -6.87
N GLN A 122 -18.93 -13.66 -7.85
CA GLN A 122 -19.21 -15.08 -8.05
C GLN A 122 -17.93 -15.88 -8.34
N LEU A 123 -17.04 -15.36 -9.19
CA LEU A 123 -15.76 -16.01 -9.50
C LEU A 123 -14.87 -16.14 -8.27
N CYS A 124 -14.83 -15.13 -7.39
CA CYS A 124 -14.13 -15.19 -6.12
C CYS A 124 -14.66 -16.33 -5.24
N HIS A 125 -15.97 -16.44 -5.07
CA HIS A 125 -16.59 -17.53 -4.30
C HIS A 125 -16.30 -18.91 -4.93
N ASP A 126 -16.38 -19.01 -6.25
CA ASP A 126 -16.15 -20.26 -6.97
C ASP A 126 -14.71 -20.76 -6.85
N ILE A 127 -13.73 -19.86 -6.93
CA ILE A 127 -12.30 -20.21 -6.82
C ILE A 127 -11.91 -20.48 -5.36
N TRP A 128 -12.30 -19.63 -4.42
CA TRP A 128 -11.78 -19.71 -3.05
C TRP A 128 -12.53 -20.67 -2.14
N GLU A 129 -13.84 -20.85 -2.36
CA GLU A 129 -14.70 -21.53 -1.39
C GLU A 129 -15.38 -22.76 -1.98
N ARG A 130 -15.87 -22.69 -3.23
CA ARG A 130 -16.73 -23.72 -3.82
C ARG A 130 -16.03 -24.67 -4.79
N TRP A 131 -14.76 -24.45 -5.15
CA TRP A 131 -14.10 -25.14 -6.25
C TRP A 131 -14.26 -26.68 -6.22
N VAL A 132 -14.16 -27.27 -5.03
CA VAL A 132 -14.28 -28.72 -4.82
C VAL A 132 -15.70 -29.22 -5.07
N ASP A 133 -16.71 -28.41 -4.78
CA ASP A 133 -18.13 -28.75 -4.89
C ASP A 133 -18.70 -28.46 -6.29
N LEU A 134 -17.98 -27.69 -7.13
CA LEU A 134 -18.39 -27.42 -8.51
C LEU A 134 -18.40 -28.68 -9.37
N SER A 135 -19.44 -28.82 -10.18
CA SER A 135 -19.53 -29.79 -11.26
C SER A 135 -18.44 -29.54 -12.33
N LEU A 136 -18.18 -30.56 -13.16
CA LEU A 136 -17.20 -30.43 -14.25
C LEU A 136 -17.57 -29.29 -15.23
N SER A 137 -18.86 -29.14 -15.56
CA SER A 137 -19.33 -28.05 -16.43
C SER A 137 -19.13 -26.67 -15.82
N GLU A 138 -19.34 -26.52 -14.50
CA GLU A 138 -19.09 -25.25 -13.81
C GLU A 138 -17.59 -24.91 -13.79
N ARG A 139 -16.71 -25.88 -13.53
CA ARG A 139 -15.26 -25.67 -13.56
C ARG A 139 -14.76 -25.26 -14.95
N VAL A 140 -15.33 -25.85 -16.01
CA VAL A 140 -15.03 -25.44 -17.40
C VAL A 140 -15.48 -24.00 -17.62
N SER A 141 -16.71 -23.64 -17.23
CA SER A 141 -17.21 -22.27 -17.36
C SER A 141 -16.35 -21.25 -16.59
N VAL A 142 -15.93 -21.56 -15.37
CA VAL A 142 -15.02 -20.72 -14.57
C VAL A 142 -13.68 -20.54 -15.29
N THR A 143 -13.11 -21.62 -15.82
CA THR A 143 -11.84 -21.59 -16.57
C THR A 143 -11.96 -20.75 -17.84
N GLU A 144 -13.06 -20.89 -18.58
CA GLU A 144 -13.36 -20.10 -19.78
C GLU A 144 -13.51 -18.61 -19.46
N LYS A 145 -14.21 -18.26 -18.36
CA LYS A 145 -14.32 -16.88 -17.87
C LYS A 145 -12.94 -16.31 -17.56
N MET A 146 -12.11 -17.02 -16.79
CA MET A 146 -10.75 -16.59 -16.46
C MET A 146 -9.86 -16.41 -17.68
N THR A 147 -9.98 -17.29 -18.68
CA THR A 147 -9.20 -17.23 -19.92
C THR A 147 -9.65 -16.07 -20.81
N THR A 148 -10.96 -15.89 -20.95
CA THR A 148 -11.56 -14.80 -21.73
C THR A 148 -11.17 -13.44 -21.16
N TRP A 149 -11.18 -13.31 -19.83
CA TRP A 149 -10.81 -12.09 -19.14
C TRP A 149 -9.39 -11.59 -19.51
N LEU A 150 -8.42 -12.49 -19.62
CA LEU A 150 -7.05 -12.12 -19.97
C LEU A 150 -6.85 -11.93 -21.49
N THR A 151 -7.62 -12.61 -22.33
CA THR A 151 -7.44 -12.62 -23.80
C THR A 151 -8.26 -11.53 -24.50
N ALA A 152 -9.59 -11.61 -24.43
CA ALA A 152 -10.50 -10.60 -24.99
C ALA A 152 -10.41 -9.28 -24.22
N GLY A 153 -10.10 -9.38 -22.93
CA GLY A 153 -10.15 -8.27 -21.99
C GLY A 153 -11.49 -8.18 -21.32
N GLY A 154 -11.46 -7.85 -20.03
CA GLY A 154 -12.68 -7.59 -19.29
C GLY A 154 -13.16 -6.15 -19.45
N GLY A 155 -14.16 -5.81 -18.65
CA GLY A 155 -14.85 -4.52 -18.66
C GLY A 155 -14.00 -3.30 -18.27
N ALA A 156 -14.60 -2.41 -17.47
CA ALA A 156 -14.00 -1.14 -17.10
C ALA A 156 -12.65 -1.32 -16.38
N CYS A 157 -11.76 -0.34 -16.52
CA CYS A 157 -10.49 -0.29 -15.80
C CYS A 157 -10.58 0.71 -14.66
N ILE A 158 -10.32 0.25 -13.43
CA ILE A 158 -10.25 1.07 -12.23
C ILE A 158 -8.77 1.35 -11.94
N ASN A 159 -8.42 2.63 -11.88
CA ASN A 159 -7.09 3.08 -11.48
C ASN A 159 -7.04 3.30 -9.97
N LEU A 160 -6.70 2.26 -9.22
CA LEU A 160 -6.59 2.36 -7.77
C LEU A 160 -5.42 3.27 -7.39
N PRO A 161 -5.62 4.35 -6.61
CA PRO A 161 -4.51 5.19 -6.20
C PRO A 161 -3.46 4.38 -5.42
N ILE A 162 -2.17 4.67 -5.60
CA ILE A 162 -1.09 4.04 -4.83
C ILE A 162 -0.68 4.98 -3.71
N GLY A 163 -0.73 4.49 -2.47
CA GLY A 163 -0.27 5.21 -1.28
C GLY A 163 1.17 4.85 -0.95
N GLU A 164 1.80 5.63 -0.08
CA GLU A 164 3.17 5.40 0.39
C GLU A 164 3.23 5.32 1.91
N ALA A 165 3.87 4.29 2.44
CA ALA A 165 4.30 4.20 3.82
C ALA A 165 5.84 4.32 3.87
N LEU A 166 6.35 5.43 4.40
CA LEU A 166 7.75 5.59 4.75
C LEU A 166 7.96 5.05 6.15
N LEU A 167 8.72 3.97 6.28
CA LEU A 167 9.04 3.31 7.53
C LEU A 167 10.50 3.59 7.90
N GLN A 168 10.72 4.08 9.12
CA GLN A 168 12.06 4.30 9.66
C GLN A 168 12.34 3.27 10.75
N MET A 169 13.21 2.30 10.43
CA MET A 169 13.54 1.15 11.24
C MET A 169 14.72 1.43 12.18
N THR A 170 14.80 0.70 13.30
CA THR A 170 15.98 0.66 14.17
C THR A 170 16.83 -0.57 13.85
N GLU A 171 18.13 -0.37 13.62
CA GLU A 171 19.07 -1.47 13.54
C GLU A 171 19.60 -1.83 14.93
N ARG A 172 19.83 -3.13 15.17
CA ARG A 172 20.41 -3.57 16.44
C ARG A 172 21.84 -3.05 16.53
N GLY A 173 22.08 -2.13 17.47
CA GLY A 173 23.43 -1.68 17.81
C GLY A 173 23.97 -0.48 17.02
N GLN A 174 23.15 0.20 16.20
CA GLN A 174 23.57 1.42 15.48
C GLN A 174 22.58 2.58 15.66
N GLU A 175 23.10 3.81 15.65
CA GLU A 175 22.29 5.04 15.62
C GLU A 175 21.67 5.32 14.24
N VAL A 176 22.18 4.69 13.18
CA VAL A 176 21.68 4.89 11.82
C VAL A 176 20.36 4.13 11.63
N SER A 177 19.30 4.86 11.29
CA SER A 177 18.01 4.27 10.99
C SER A 177 17.87 4.00 9.49
N CYS A 178 17.59 2.75 9.11
CA CYS A 178 17.20 2.41 7.75
C CYS A 178 15.82 2.99 7.44
N ARG A 179 15.65 3.56 6.23
CA ARG A 179 14.37 4.09 5.74
C ARG A 179 13.90 3.27 4.54
N MET A 180 12.65 2.85 4.56
CA MET A 180 12.04 2.09 3.48
C MET A 180 10.75 2.76 3.02
N PHE A 181 10.60 2.90 1.72
CA PHE A 181 9.34 3.34 1.09
C PHE A 181 8.56 2.11 0.66
N VAL A 182 7.32 2.01 1.12
CA VAL A 182 6.45 0.88 0.89
C VAL A 182 5.17 1.34 0.19
N PRO A 183 4.88 0.86 -1.04
CA PRO A 183 3.61 1.16 -1.69
C PRO A 183 2.48 0.38 -1.02
N PHE A 184 1.28 0.96 -0.97
CA PHE A 184 0.08 0.29 -0.48
C PHE A 184 -1.18 0.68 -1.25
N LEU A 185 -2.19 -0.19 -1.22
CA LEU A 185 -3.50 -0.02 -1.86
C LEU A 185 -4.61 0.23 -0.85
N ALA A 186 -4.66 -0.54 0.25
CA ALA A 186 -5.85 -0.60 1.10
C ALA A 186 -5.60 -0.10 2.53
N GLU A 187 -4.59 -0.64 3.23
CA GLU A 187 -4.45 -0.45 4.67
C GLU A 187 -3.00 -0.32 5.15
N VAL A 188 -2.80 0.63 6.08
CA VAL A 188 -1.66 0.67 6.99
C VAL A 188 -2.19 0.63 8.41
N ARG A 189 -1.93 -0.45 9.14
CA ARG A 189 -2.34 -0.65 10.52
C ARG A 189 -1.14 -0.63 11.42
N VAL A 190 -1.31 -0.14 12.64
CA VAL A 190 -0.26 -0.29 13.63
C VAL A 190 -0.70 -1.26 14.71
N ALA A 191 0.00 -2.39 14.78
CA ALA A 191 -0.41 -3.61 15.46
C ALA A 191 0.07 -3.67 16.91
N HIS A 192 1.18 -3.00 17.23
CA HIS A 192 1.78 -3.10 18.55
C HIS A 192 2.24 -1.76 19.11
N PHE A 193 1.51 -1.30 20.12
CA PHE A 193 1.88 -0.19 20.98
C PHE A 193 1.43 -0.51 22.41
N PHE A 194 2.21 -1.25 23.19
CA PHE A 194 1.85 -1.41 24.60
C PHE A 194 1.99 -0.06 25.32
N PHE A 195 0.87 0.64 25.49
CA PHE A 195 0.69 1.83 26.33
C PHE A 195 1.55 3.05 25.96
N LEU A 196 2.21 3.04 24.80
CA LEU A 196 3.12 4.11 24.39
C LEU A 196 2.34 5.33 23.88
N PRO A 197 2.65 6.55 24.38
CA PRO A 197 2.10 7.76 23.81
C PRO A 197 2.73 8.02 22.44
N ILE A 198 1.88 8.18 21.44
CA ILE A 198 2.25 8.44 20.06
C ILE A 198 1.79 9.85 19.70
N THR A 199 2.59 10.54 18.91
CA THR A 199 2.20 11.83 18.32
C THR A 199 1.86 11.62 16.85
N LEU A 200 0.62 11.94 16.50
CA LEU A 200 0.12 11.97 15.14
C LEU A 200 0.07 13.42 14.65
N HIS A 201 0.55 13.65 13.44
CA HIS A 201 0.31 14.88 12.69
C HIS A 201 -0.31 14.52 11.36
N PHE A 202 -1.53 14.99 11.09
CA PHE A 202 -2.23 14.73 9.84
C PHE A 202 -2.46 16.02 9.07
N PHE A 203 -2.38 15.90 7.76
CA PHE A 203 -2.59 16.97 6.79
C PHE A 203 -3.78 16.56 5.92
N MET A 204 -4.72 17.49 5.76
CA MET A 204 -5.99 17.29 5.08
C MET A 204 -6.02 18.11 3.80
N ASN A 205 -6.71 17.59 2.78
CA ASN A 205 -7.04 18.31 1.54
C ASN A 205 -5.83 18.88 0.74
N HIS A 206 -4.62 18.39 0.98
CA HIS A 206 -3.44 18.76 0.19
C HIS A 206 -3.10 17.62 -0.79
N LEU A 207 -3.50 17.77 -2.06
CA LEU A 207 -3.08 16.89 -3.16
C LEU A 207 -1.67 17.24 -3.70
N SER A 208 -0.95 18.15 -3.05
CA SER A 208 0.40 18.55 -3.46
C SER A 208 1.43 17.47 -3.09
N SER A 209 2.36 17.25 -4.01
CA SER A 209 3.56 16.41 -3.91
C SER A 209 4.24 16.50 -2.53
N PRO A 210 4.92 15.44 -2.06
CA PRO A 210 5.71 15.53 -0.85
C PRO A 210 6.64 16.74 -0.85
N PRO A 211 6.69 17.57 0.21
CA PRO A 211 7.88 18.40 0.41
C PRO A 211 9.06 17.43 0.46
N ASN A 212 10.06 17.69 -0.37
CA ASN A 212 11.25 16.85 -0.54
C ASN A 212 11.76 16.34 0.82
N SER A 213 11.97 15.02 0.92
CA SER A 213 12.73 14.43 2.01
C SER A 213 14.10 15.12 2.08
N PRO A 214 14.68 15.36 3.28
CA PRO A 214 15.98 15.99 3.39
C PRO A 214 17.03 15.07 2.74
N HIS A 215 17.50 15.42 1.54
CA HIS A 215 18.61 14.76 0.90
C HIS A 215 19.90 15.14 1.65
N ILE A 216 20.60 14.10 2.10
CA ILE A 216 21.99 14.17 2.53
C ILE A 216 22.82 14.55 1.30
N ARG A 217 23.39 15.76 1.27
CA ARG A 217 24.50 16.06 0.35
C ARG A 217 25.74 15.37 0.93
N ALA A 218 26.14 14.27 0.31
CA ALA A 218 27.47 13.71 0.51
C ALA A 218 28.50 14.67 -0.09
N ALA A 219 29.64 14.77 0.60
CA ALA A 219 30.76 15.62 0.27
C ALA A 219 31.30 15.32 -1.14
N ASP A 220 31.61 16.38 -1.89
CA ASP A 220 32.72 16.37 -2.83
C ASP A 220 33.43 17.72 -2.76
N SER A 221 34.71 17.63 -2.41
CA SER A 221 35.68 18.72 -2.36
C SER A 221 36.19 19.05 -3.75
N ARG A 222 36.16 20.33 -4.14
CA ARG A 222 37.25 21.04 -4.83
C ARG A 222 36.95 22.55 -4.92
N GLU A 223 38.03 23.30 -4.76
CA GLU A 223 38.19 24.71 -4.42
C GLU A 223 37.82 25.69 -5.55
N MET A 224 37.34 26.91 -5.22
CA MET A 224 38.09 28.19 -5.28
C MET A 224 37.19 29.40 -4.93
N ASP A 225 37.73 30.28 -4.09
CA ASP A 225 37.27 31.55 -3.48
C ASP A 225 37.03 32.73 -4.46
N PRO A 226 36.77 33.99 -4.02
CA PRO A 226 36.06 34.52 -2.84
C PRO A 226 35.10 35.69 -3.20
N SER A 227 34.28 36.19 -2.25
CA SER A 227 34.12 37.64 -1.92
C SER A 227 32.84 38.00 -1.13
N ASN A 228 33.04 38.80 -0.08
CA ASN A 228 32.16 39.79 0.55
C ASN A 228 31.23 39.44 1.74
N ASN A 229 31.83 39.66 2.93
CA ASN A 229 31.30 40.23 4.18
C ASN A 229 29.90 40.88 4.18
N VAL A 230 29.14 40.73 5.28
CA VAL A 230 28.92 41.74 6.35
C VAL A 230 27.72 41.37 7.26
N ASN A 231 28.00 41.24 8.56
CA ASN A 231 27.24 41.51 9.80
C ASN A 231 25.89 40.86 10.20
N MET A 232 25.92 40.38 11.45
CA MET A 232 24.79 40.23 12.38
C MET A 232 24.12 41.57 12.73
N LEU A 233 22.79 41.57 12.97
CA LEU A 233 22.17 42.07 14.21
C LEU A 233 20.63 41.82 14.23
N SER A 234 20.11 41.94 15.44
CA SER A 234 18.88 41.44 16.05
C SER A 234 17.55 42.13 15.71
N SER A 235 16.46 41.35 15.88
CA SER A 235 15.12 41.71 16.39
C SER A 235 14.27 42.76 15.66
N GLN A 236 13.09 42.34 15.17
CA GLN A 236 11.82 43.02 15.47
C GLN A 236 10.59 42.23 14.99
N ASN A 237 9.59 42.16 15.87
CA ASN A 237 8.25 41.63 15.67
C ASN A 237 7.48 42.39 14.58
N VAL A 238 6.89 41.67 13.62
CA VAL A 238 5.59 42.04 13.01
C VAL A 238 4.86 40.75 12.64
N THR A 239 3.74 40.45 13.30
CA THR A 239 2.73 39.52 12.77
C THR A 239 1.78 40.31 11.87
N PRO A 240 1.31 39.69 10.77
CA PRO A 240 -0.13 39.71 10.55
C PRO A 240 -0.68 38.37 10.03
N ASN A 241 -1.85 37.99 10.56
CA ASN A 241 -2.80 37.01 10.03
C ASN A 241 -2.37 35.55 9.90
N SER A 242 -2.44 34.81 11.02
CA SER A 242 -2.72 33.37 10.96
C SER A 242 -4.19 33.15 10.60
N LYS A 243 -4.48 33.01 9.30
CA LYS A 243 -5.60 32.15 8.90
C LYS A 243 -5.30 30.79 9.52
N LYS A 244 -6.12 30.36 10.49
CA LYS A 244 -6.03 29.01 11.07
C LYS A 244 -6.24 28.04 9.91
N ASP A 245 -5.16 27.50 9.37
CA ASP A 245 -5.19 26.46 8.36
C ASP A 245 -5.99 25.28 8.91
N VAL A 246 -7.24 25.14 8.45
CA VAL A 246 -8.12 24.00 8.75
C VAL A 246 -7.55 22.69 8.16
N SER A 247 -6.43 22.77 7.44
CA SER A 247 -5.76 21.71 6.69
C SER A 247 -4.76 20.87 7.51
N LYS A 248 -4.52 21.16 8.79
CA LYS A 248 -3.56 20.39 9.61
C LYS A 248 -4.05 20.16 11.04
N GLY A 249 -3.93 18.93 11.53
CA GLY A 249 -4.24 18.55 12.90
C GLY A 249 -3.13 17.74 13.56
N SER A 250 -3.13 17.70 14.89
CA SER A 250 -2.21 16.86 15.67
C SER A 250 -2.90 16.28 16.89
N ILE A 251 -2.55 15.03 17.22
CA ILE A 251 -3.06 14.32 18.39
C ILE A 251 -1.90 13.60 19.05
N LYS A 252 -1.72 13.81 20.35
CA LYS A 252 -0.82 13.02 21.18
C LYS A 252 -1.63 12.17 22.16
N ALA A 253 -1.59 10.85 22.00
CA ALA A 253 -2.34 9.92 22.85
C ALA A 253 -1.71 8.51 22.80
N SER A 254 -2.09 7.66 23.75
CA SER A 254 -1.94 6.21 23.61
C SER A 254 -3.17 5.69 22.86
N PHE A 255 -2.96 4.79 21.89
CA PHE A 255 -4.02 4.27 21.03
C PHE A 255 -4.16 2.76 21.21
N ARG A 256 -5.40 2.26 21.30
CA ARG A 256 -5.72 0.83 21.24
C ARG A 256 -5.66 0.32 19.82
N THR A 257 -6.18 1.11 18.89
CA THR A 257 -6.16 0.83 17.46
C THR A 257 -5.78 2.09 16.71
N LEU A 258 -4.99 1.93 15.66
CA LEU A 258 -4.64 2.97 14.71
C LEU A 258 -4.58 2.32 13.33
N VAL A 259 -5.52 2.67 12.47
CA VAL A 259 -5.69 2.09 11.15
C VAL A 259 -5.87 3.22 10.15
N ILE A 260 -5.03 3.24 9.13
CA ILE A 260 -5.12 4.12 7.98
C ILE A 260 -5.66 3.28 6.84
N THR A 261 -6.80 3.65 6.28
CA THR A 261 -7.44 2.92 5.19
C THR A 261 -7.69 3.83 3.99
N ARG A 262 -7.88 3.23 2.82
CA ARG A 262 -8.40 3.90 1.63
C ARG A 262 -9.40 2.99 0.92
N SER A 263 -10.59 3.50 0.61
CA SER A 263 -11.53 2.78 -0.26
C SER A 263 -11.12 2.92 -1.72
N CYS A 264 -11.46 1.92 -2.54
CA CYS A 264 -11.12 1.88 -3.97
C CYS A 264 -11.56 3.12 -4.77
N SER A 265 -12.62 3.82 -4.31
CA SER A 265 -13.20 5.00 -4.96
C SER A 265 -12.69 6.36 -4.44
N GLN A 266 -11.77 6.39 -3.47
CA GLN A 266 -11.35 7.64 -2.81
C GLN A 266 -9.86 7.92 -3.02
N PRO A 267 -9.47 9.16 -3.38
CA PRO A 267 -8.07 9.52 -3.62
C PRO A 267 -7.27 9.77 -2.33
N LEU A 268 -7.96 10.06 -1.22
CA LEU A 268 -7.35 10.42 0.07
C LEU A 268 -7.57 9.31 1.11
N LEU A 269 -6.78 9.36 2.17
CA LEU A 269 -6.80 8.37 3.24
C LEU A 269 -7.87 8.70 4.30
N SER A 270 -8.33 7.66 4.98
CA SER A 270 -9.12 7.74 6.21
C SER A 270 -8.29 7.22 7.37
N LEU A 271 -8.21 7.99 8.44
CA LEU A 271 -7.55 7.64 9.69
C LEU A 271 -8.60 7.22 10.71
N ASN A 272 -8.54 5.99 11.18
CA ASN A 272 -9.44 5.40 12.17
C ASN A 272 -8.65 5.03 13.43
N PHE A 273 -9.05 5.50 14.60
CA PHE A 273 -8.35 5.15 15.85
C PHE A 273 -9.26 5.10 17.07
N VAL A 274 -8.86 4.29 18.05
CA VAL A 274 -9.47 4.25 19.39
C VAL A 274 -8.42 4.69 20.40
N LYS A 275 -8.69 5.76 21.15
CA LYS A 275 -7.79 6.23 22.22
C LYS A 275 -7.84 5.30 23.42
N GLU A 276 -6.72 5.09 24.06
CA GLU A 276 -6.67 4.40 25.35
C GLU A 276 -7.01 5.36 26.49
N LYS A 277 -7.90 4.92 27.40
CA LYS A 277 -8.21 5.67 28.62
C LYS A 277 -7.07 5.47 29.63
N LYS A 278 -6.36 6.54 29.96
CA LYS A 278 -5.39 6.54 31.06
C LYS A 278 -6.14 6.19 32.35
N LYS A 279 -5.96 4.97 32.89
CA LYS A 279 -6.39 4.67 34.26
C LYS A 279 -5.53 5.56 35.16
N GLU A 280 -6.08 6.68 35.61
CA GLU A 280 -5.47 7.45 36.69
C GLU A 280 -5.31 6.52 37.89
N LYS A 281 -4.08 6.08 38.14
CA LYS A 281 -3.66 5.44 39.40
C LYS A 281 -3.75 6.42 40.59
N MET A 282 -4.55 7.49 40.50
CA MET A 282 -4.78 8.49 41.53
C MET A 282 -5.99 8.13 42.42
N LEU A 283 -6.91 7.26 41.98
CA LEU A 283 -8.07 6.84 42.78
C LEU A 283 -7.78 5.72 43.80
N GLN A 284 -6.61 5.07 43.75
CA GLN A 284 -6.23 4.08 44.77
C GLN A 284 -5.71 4.71 46.08
N LYS A 285 -5.42 6.02 46.10
CA LYS A 285 -5.09 6.76 47.33
C LYS A 285 -6.32 7.21 48.15
N LEU A 286 -7.54 6.94 47.68
CA LEU A 286 -8.79 7.40 48.32
C LEU A 286 -9.71 6.26 48.83
N GLY A 287 -9.28 5.00 48.82
CA GLY A 287 -9.97 3.93 49.58
C GLY A 287 -11.43 3.62 49.19
N MET A 288 -11.91 4.03 48.00
CA MET A 288 -13.29 3.75 47.59
C MET A 288 -13.40 2.38 46.90
N LYS A 289 -14.22 1.48 47.49
CA LYS A 289 -14.60 0.19 46.90
C LYS A 289 -15.14 0.41 45.49
N LYS A 290 -14.43 -0.13 44.50
CA LYS A 290 -14.76 0.06 43.09
C LYS A 290 -15.92 -0.86 42.71
N GLY A 291 -17.10 -0.26 42.58
CA GLY A 291 -18.25 -0.88 41.93
C GLY A 291 -17.85 -1.40 40.55
N GLN A 292 -18.31 -2.61 40.27
CA GLN A 292 -18.17 -3.34 39.01
C GLN A 292 -18.93 -2.56 37.92
N LYS A 293 -18.25 -1.63 37.24
CA LYS A 293 -18.76 -1.03 36.00
C LYS A 293 -18.07 -1.70 34.83
N THR A 294 -18.93 -2.35 34.06
CA THR A 294 -18.79 -3.01 32.76
C THR A 294 -18.07 -2.14 31.74
N GLU A 295 -17.55 -2.82 30.72
CA GLU A 295 -16.69 -2.47 29.59
C GLU A 295 -16.51 -1.03 29.09
N ASN A 296 -15.40 -0.91 28.38
CA ASN A 296 -14.59 0.27 28.19
C ASN A 296 -14.89 0.92 26.82
N ASP A 297 -15.99 1.67 26.71
CA ASP A 297 -16.44 2.29 25.46
C ASP A 297 -15.82 3.67 25.20
N ASN A 298 -14.58 3.70 24.70
CA ASN A 298 -14.14 4.87 23.92
C ASN A 298 -14.57 4.63 22.46
N PRO A 299 -15.44 5.48 21.87
CA PRO A 299 -15.88 5.27 20.51
C PRO A 299 -14.71 5.42 19.52
N PRO A 300 -14.73 4.67 18.40
CA PRO A 300 -13.78 4.87 17.32
C PRO A 300 -13.93 6.29 16.75
N VAL A 301 -12.79 6.96 16.56
CA VAL A 301 -12.73 8.28 15.93
C VAL A 301 -12.23 8.11 14.50
N GLN A 302 -12.91 8.74 13.57
CA GLN A 302 -12.55 8.76 12.16
C GLN A 302 -12.20 10.17 11.71
N VAL A 303 -11.09 10.30 10.98
CA VAL A 303 -10.66 11.51 10.29
C VAL A 303 -10.50 11.18 8.80
N VAL A 304 -11.35 11.75 7.95
CA VAL A 304 -11.35 11.50 6.50
C VAL A 304 -10.51 12.54 5.75
N ALA A 305 -10.29 12.32 4.45
CA ALA A 305 -9.60 13.25 3.56
C ALA A 305 -8.15 13.60 3.99
N VAL A 306 -7.46 12.64 4.61
CA VAL A 306 -6.07 12.77 5.04
C VAL A 306 -5.16 12.51 3.83
N SER A 307 -4.35 13.50 3.45
CA SER A 307 -3.35 13.34 2.39
C SER A 307 -2.01 12.82 2.94
N ARG A 308 -1.68 13.19 4.18
CA ARG A 308 -0.45 12.75 4.84
C ARG A 308 -0.65 12.58 6.33
N LEU A 309 -0.05 11.53 6.89
CA LEU A 309 0.05 11.27 8.32
C LEU A 309 1.52 11.08 8.70
N LEU A 310 1.96 11.74 9.77
CA LEU A 310 3.24 11.49 10.42
C LEU A 310 2.96 10.87 11.79
N CYS A 311 3.64 9.78 12.11
CA CYS A 311 3.52 9.09 13.37
C CYS A 311 4.89 8.89 13.99
N SER A 312 5.09 9.45 15.19
CA SER A 312 6.30 9.29 15.98
C SER A 312 5.98 8.76 17.37
N CYS A 313 6.80 7.81 17.84
CA CYS A 313 6.75 7.40 19.24
C CYS A 313 7.37 8.50 20.11
N ALA A 314 6.75 8.82 21.25
CA ALA A 314 7.31 9.82 22.16
C ALA A 314 8.51 9.30 22.97
N SER A 315 8.71 7.99 23.06
CA SER A 315 9.84 7.38 23.77
C SER A 315 10.96 7.01 22.79
N LYS A 316 12.20 7.37 23.13
CA LYS A 316 13.39 7.08 22.31
C LYS A 316 13.76 5.59 22.24
N HIS A 317 13.25 4.79 23.18
CA HIS A 317 13.54 3.35 23.31
C HIS A 317 12.35 2.48 22.91
N ALA A 318 11.34 3.06 22.25
CA ALA A 318 10.12 2.37 21.92
C ALA A 318 9.99 2.17 20.42
N ASP A 319 9.72 0.92 20.07
CA ASP A 319 9.56 0.47 18.70
C ASP A 319 8.10 0.11 18.43
N LEU A 320 7.65 0.45 17.24
CA LEU A 320 6.30 0.19 16.74
C LEU A 320 6.34 -1.03 15.81
N THR A 321 5.23 -1.74 15.74
CA THR A 321 4.99 -2.76 14.71
C THR A 321 3.91 -2.28 13.76
N VAL A 322 4.27 -2.04 12.51
CA VAL A 322 3.38 -1.52 11.47
C VAL A 322 3.07 -2.62 10.46
N ASN A 323 1.80 -2.87 10.17
CA ASN A 323 1.35 -3.72 9.08
C ASN A 323 0.96 -2.86 7.88
N VAL A 324 1.43 -3.20 6.68
CA VAL A 324 1.10 -2.53 5.42
C VAL A 324 0.61 -3.57 4.43
N ASP A 325 -0.67 -3.52 4.04
CA ASP A 325 -1.35 -4.50 3.18
C ASP A 325 -0.92 -5.96 3.45
N GLY A 326 -0.96 -6.40 4.70
CA GLY A 326 -0.63 -7.78 5.09
C GLY A 326 0.86 -8.05 5.37
N PHE A 327 1.76 -7.09 5.16
CA PHE A 327 3.16 -7.20 5.58
C PHE A 327 3.42 -6.56 6.93
N THR A 328 3.96 -7.34 7.88
CA THR A 328 4.38 -6.84 9.19
C THR A 328 5.81 -6.33 9.17
N TYR A 329 5.99 -5.11 9.65
CA TYR A 329 7.27 -4.44 9.87
C TYR A 329 7.46 -4.15 11.34
N GLU A 330 8.53 -4.68 11.90
CA GLU A 330 8.89 -4.48 13.30
C GLU A 330 9.96 -3.39 13.44
N ARG A 331 10.20 -2.95 14.69
CA ARG A 331 11.29 -2.02 15.02
C ARG A 331 11.16 -0.66 14.34
N ILE A 332 9.93 -0.19 14.18
CA ILE A 332 9.65 1.10 13.53
C ILE A 332 9.70 2.20 14.58
N ARG A 333 10.62 3.15 14.47
CA ARG A 333 10.66 4.34 15.36
C ARG A 333 9.71 5.44 14.91
N TYR A 334 9.58 5.55 13.61
CA TYR A 334 8.79 6.59 12.94
C TYR A 334 8.19 6.00 11.67
N PHE A 335 6.94 6.36 11.37
CA PHE A 335 6.40 6.14 10.04
C PHE A 335 5.59 7.33 9.56
N GLN A 336 5.55 7.47 8.24
CA GLN A 336 4.70 8.42 7.54
C GLN A 336 3.85 7.67 6.53
N CYS A 337 2.58 8.03 6.43
CA CYS A 337 1.70 7.62 5.33
C CYS A 337 1.40 8.82 4.44
N SER A 338 1.39 8.61 3.12
CA SER A 338 0.97 9.57 2.11
C SER A 338 -0.09 8.91 1.21
N SER A 339 -1.11 9.68 0.80
CA SER A 339 -2.15 9.19 -0.11
C SER A 339 -1.63 8.89 -1.51
N GLN A 340 -0.43 9.37 -1.83
CA GLN A 340 0.19 9.27 -3.14
C GLN A 340 1.63 8.75 -3.05
N TRP A 341 1.93 7.79 -3.92
CA TRP A 341 3.28 7.28 -4.19
C TRP A 341 4.18 8.36 -4.80
N GLN A 342 5.45 8.39 -4.42
CA GLN A 342 6.38 9.46 -4.81
C GLN A 342 6.78 9.48 -6.30
N THR A 343 6.66 8.36 -7.02
CA THR A 343 7.12 8.25 -8.42
C THR A 343 6.03 8.67 -9.41
N HIS A 344 6.26 8.58 -10.72
CA HIS A 344 5.21 8.82 -11.73
C HIS A 344 4.13 7.73 -11.76
N VAL A 345 4.38 6.57 -11.14
CA VAL A 345 3.43 5.44 -11.06
C VAL A 345 2.42 5.72 -9.96
N LYS A 346 1.34 6.43 -10.29
CA LYS A 346 0.35 6.93 -9.31
C LYS A 346 -0.79 5.97 -9.01
N SER A 347 -1.08 5.05 -9.92
CA SER A 347 -2.23 4.15 -9.83
C SER A 347 -1.88 2.71 -10.21
N PHE A 348 -2.61 1.76 -9.65
CA PHE A 348 -2.59 0.35 -10.00
C PHE A 348 -3.80 0.04 -10.90
N PRO A 349 -3.60 -0.28 -12.19
CA PRO A 349 -4.68 -0.40 -13.17
C PRO A 349 -5.36 -1.77 -13.10
N VAL A 350 -6.53 -1.85 -12.46
CA VAL A 350 -7.30 -3.08 -12.28
C VAL A 350 -8.43 -3.15 -13.31
N SER A 351 -8.43 -4.18 -14.16
CA SER A 351 -9.58 -4.48 -15.03
C SER A 351 -10.64 -5.23 -14.24
N LEU A 352 -11.91 -4.88 -14.44
CA LEU A 352 -13.08 -5.67 -14.04
C LEU A 352 -13.34 -6.80 -15.04
N ILE A 353 -14.22 -7.76 -14.72
CA ILE A 353 -14.45 -8.94 -15.56
C ILE A 353 -15.43 -8.64 -16.70
N ALA A 354 -16.58 -8.02 -16.39
CA ALA A 354 -17.75 -7.71 -17.25
C ALA A 354 -17.99 -8.61 -18.48
#